data_AF-A0A265Q6Z6-F1
#
_entry.id   AF-A0A265Q6Z6-F1
#
_cell.length_a   1.000
_cell.length_b   1.000
_cell.length_c   1.000
_cell.angle_alpha   90.00
_cell.angle_beta   90.00
_cell.angle_gamma   90.00
#
_symmetry.space_group_name_H-M   'P 1'
#
loop_
_entity.id
_entity.type
_entity.pdbx_description
1 polymer ?
#
loop_
_entity_poly.entity_id
_entity_poly.type
_entity_poly.pdbx_seq_one_letter_code
_entity_poly.pdbx_strand_id
1 'polypeptide(L)'
;MKSIEEIKQNERLIIQQIGLDGGYAFAYLPGTKKPVAVIFSCGGDWDHVSASYSNRTPTWDEMCYIKDIFFSEDECVIQYHPPKSDYVNNHPHTLHLWKPQNENIPMPPKSMV
;
A
#
# COMPACT_ATOMS: atom_id res chain seq x y z
N MET A 1 -9.95 0.74 3.01
CA MET A 1 -8.76 1.37 3.65
C MET A 1 -9.22 2.00 4.95
N LYS A 2 -8.37 2.04 5.97
CA LYS A 2 -8.65 2.76 7.22
C LYS A 2 -8.79 4.26 6.96
N SER A 3 -9.54 4.95 7.82
CA SER A 3 -9.66 6.41 7.77
C SER A 3 -8.32 7.10 8.02
N ILE A 4 -8.22 8.37 7.59
CA ILE A 4 -7.03 9.19 7.83
C ILE A 4 -6.75 9.34 9.33
N GLU A 5 -7.82 9.43 10.13
CA GLU A 5 -7.76 9.52 11.58
C GLU A 5 -7.15 8.26 12.21
N GLU A 6 -7.52 7.07 11.73
CA GLU A 6 -6.93 5.80 12.17
C GLU A 6 -5.47 5.66 11.73
N ILE A 7 -5.14 6.05 10.49
CA ILE A 7 -3.78 6.02 9.95
C ILE A 7 -2.85 6.92 10.80
N LYS A 8 -3.32 8.10 11.19
CA LYS A 8 -2.57 9.04 12.05
C LYS A 8 -2.21 8.50 13.43
N GLN A 9 -2.97 7.51 13.93
CA GLN A 9 -2.71 6.90 15.23
C GLN A 9 -1.58 5.87 15.18
N ASN A 10 -1.13 5.48 13.98
CA ASN A 10 -0.08 4.48 13.85
C ASN A 10 1.31 5.08 14.13
N GLU A 11 1.92 4.68 15.25
CA GLU A 11 3.23 5.17 15.71
C GLU A 11 4.39 4.85 14.76
N ARG A 12 4.19 3.93 13.80
CA ARG A 12 5.22 3.60 12.80
C ARG A 12 5.27 4.61 11.66
N LEU A 13 4.27 5.49 11.53
CA LEU A 13 4.19 6.46 10.45
C LEU A 13 4.66 7.83 10.89
N ILE A 14 5.55 8.42 10.10
CA ILE A 14 5.81 9.86 10.11
C ILE A 14 5.17 10.45 8.86
N ILE A 15 3.96 10.96 9.02
CA ILE A 15 3.21 11.61 7.95
C ILE A 15 3.89 12.93 7.60
N GLN A 16 4.22 13.12 6.33
CA GLN A 16 4.88 14.32 5.81
C GLN A 16 3.86 15.28 5.20
N GLN A 17 2.85 14.73 4.51
CA GLN A 17 1.84 15.51 3.83
C GLN A 17 0.50 14.75 3.78
N ILE A 18 -0.59 15.51 3.90
CA ILE A 18 -1.95 15.04 3.66
C ILE A 18 -2.58 15.98 2.63
N GLY A 19 -3.15 15.40 1.59
CA GLY A 19 -3.97 16.06 0.58
C GLY A 19 -5.45 15.78 0.79
N LEU A 20 -6.27 16.09 -0.22
CA LEU A 20 -7.71 15.91 -0.16
C LEU A 20 -8.12 14.43 -0.06
N ASP A 21 -7.41 13.57 -0.78
CA ASP A 21 -7.75 12.17 -1.03
C ASP A 21 -6.60 11.23 -0.66
N GLY A 22 -5.63 11.66 0.12
CA GLY A 22 -4.44 10.84 0.39
C GLY A 22 -3.31 11.58 1.06
N GLY A 23 -2.11 10.99 1.01
CA GLY A 23 -0.93 11.57 1.62
C GLY A 23 0.35 10.82 1.34
N TYR A 24 1.42 11.36 1.92
CA TYR A 24 2.78 10.84 1.85
C TYR A 24 3.33 10.69 3.27
N ALA A 25 3.95 9.54 3.54
CA ALA A 25 4.52 9.22 4.84
C ALA A 25 5.79 8.38 4.70
N PHE A 26 6.59 8.38 5.77
CA PHE A 26 7.63 7.39 5.98
C PHE A 26 7.15 6.37 7.01
N ALA A 27 7.25 5.07 6.69
CA ALA A 27 6.94 4.00 7.64
C ALA A 27 8.22 3.34 8.18
N TYR A 28 8.29 3.15 9.49
CA TYR A 28 9.41 2.54 10.20
C TYR A 28 9.07 1.10 10.60
N LEU A 29 9.47 0.17 9.73
CA LEU A 29 9.14 -1.24 9.85
C LEU A 29 10.16 -1.99 10.71
N PRO A 30 9.73 -3.00 11.51
CA PRO A 30 10.63 -3.83 12.30
C PRO A 30 11.77 -4.44 11.46
N GLY A 31 12.98 -4.50 12.02
CA GLY A 31 14.14 -5.12 11.36
C GLY A 31 14.76 -4.29 10.23
N THR A 32 14.21 -3.13 9.89
CA THR A 32 14.73 -2.26 8.83
C THR A 32 15.45 -1.04 9.40
N LYS A 33 16.61 -0.67 8.83
CA LYS A 33 17.35 0.54 9.22
C LYS A 33 16.86 1.81 8.53
N LYS A 34 16.28 1.68 7.35
CA LYS A 34 15.78 2.80 6.53
C LYS A 34 14.26 2.72 6.49
N PRO A 35 13.55 3.85 6.64
CA PRO A 35 12.11 3.86 6.48
C PRO A 35 11.73 3.59 5.02
N VAL A 36 10.53 3.06 4.82
CA VAL A 36 9.92 2.91 3.50
C VAL A 36 9.12 4.17 3.18
N ALA A 37 9.25 4.66 1.95
CA ALA A 37 8.45 5.77 1.45
C ALA A 37 7.08 5.23 1.04
N VAL A 38 6.02 5.85 1.57
CA VAL A 38 4.64 5.41 1.36
C VAL A 38 3.79 6.53 0.80
N ILE A 39 3.05 6.25 -0.27
CA ILE A 39 1.96 7.09 -0.75
C ILE A 39 0.67 6.31 -0.57
N PHE A 40 -0.36 6.95 -0.02
CA PHE A 40 -1.69 6.36 0.13
C PHE A 40 -2.74 7.32 -0.43
N SER A 41 -3.78 6.79 -1.07
CA SER A 41 -4.90 7.59 -1.56
C SER A 41 -6.20 6.79 -1.66
N CYS A 42 -7.33 7.50 -1.66
CA CYS A 42 -8.69 6.99 -1.85
C CYS A 42 -9.38 7.62 -3.07
N GLY A 43 -8.61 8.18 -4.01
CA GLY A 43 -9.12 8.86 -5.19
C GLY A 43 -9.46 7.90 -6.34
N GLY A 44 -10.39 8.32 -7.20
CA GLY A 44 -10.71 7.61 -8.45
C GLY A 44 -11.40 6.25 -8.26
N ASP A 45 -12.18 6.08 -7.19
CA ASP A 45 -12.88 4.84 -6.81
C ASP A 45 -11.97 3.68 -6.37
N TRP A 46 -10.70 3.97 -6.09
CA TRP A 46 -9.72 3.00 -5.58
C TRP A 46 -9.11 3.45 -4.27
N ASP A 47 -8.99 2.50 -3.34
CA ASP A 47 -8.05 2.58 -2.24
C ASP A 47 -6.68 2.11 -2.74
N HIS A 48 -5.68 2.95 -2.54
CA HIS A 48 -4.32 2.74 -3.02
C HIS A 48 -3.30 2.96 -1.91
N VAL A 49 -2.33 2.05 -1.84
CA VAL A 49 -1.09 2.27 -1.09
C VAL A 49 0.08 1.81 -1.94
N SER A 50 1.12 2.62 -2.03
CA SER A 50 2.39 2.23 -2.64
C SER A 50 3.52 2.37 -1.65
N ALA A 51 4.47 1.44 -1.70
CA ALA A 51 5.63 1.39 -0.83
C ALA A 51 6.88 1.24 -1.67
N SER A 52 7.92 2.00 -1.35
CA SER A 52 9.16 2.02 -2.13
C SER A 52 10.39 2.31 -1.30
N TYR A 53 11.51 1.72 -1.71
CA TYR A 53 12.84 2.17 -1.30
C TYR A 53 13.62 2.67 -2.52
N SER A 54 14.63 3.50 -2.28
CA SER A 54 15.48 4.02 -3.35
C SER A 54 16.45 2.98 -3.94
N ASN A 55 16.70 1.87 -3.26
CA ASN A 55 17.79 0.95 -3.58
C ASN A 55 17.41 -0.55 -3.63
N ARG A 56 16.16 -0.90 -3.31
CA ARG A 56 15.66 -2.28 -3.36
C ARG A 56 14.15 -2.31 -3.36
N THR A 57 13.57 -3.39 -3.84
CA THR A 57 12.12 -3.63 -3.72
C THR A 57 11.77 -3.99 -2.26
N PRO A 58 10.63 -3.52 -1.73
CA PRO A 58 10.10 -4.00 -0.46
C PRO A 58 9.95 -5.53 -0.46
N THR A 59 10.19 -6.15 0.69
CA THR A 59 9.98 -7.59 0.86
C THR A 59 8.50 -7.90 1.04
N TRP A 60 8.15 -9.19 0.93
CA TRP A 60 6.78 -9.63 1.23
C TRP A 60 6.34 -9.24 2.64
N ASP A 61 7.16 -9.54 3.65
CA ASP A 61 6.85 -9.23 5.06
C ASP A 61 6.68 -7.72 5.29
N GLU A 62 7.49 -6.89 4.63
CA GLU A 62 7.34 -5.43 4.67
C GLU A 62 6.01 -4.98 4.06
N MET A 63 5.59 -5.59 2.95
CA MET A 63 4.29 -5.33 2.34
C MET A 63 3.13 -5.81 3.22
N CYS A 64 3.27 -6.91 3.96
CA CYS A 64 2.30 -7.34 4.96
C CYS A 64 2.14 -6.27 6.06
N TYR A 65 3.23 -5.76 6.61
CA TYR A 65 3.15 -4.65 7.57
C TYR A 65 2.49 -3.40 6.98
N ILE A 66 2.79 -3.07 5.73
CA ILE A 66 2.14 -1.95 5.04
C ILE A 66 0.64 -2.21 4.89
N LYS A 67 0.22 -3.42 4.49
CA LYS A 67 -1.21 -3.77 4.46
C LYS A 67 -1.85 -3.55 5.82
N ASP A 68 -1.26 -4.06 6.89
CA ASP A 68 -1.83 -3.99 8.24
C ASP A 68 -1.90 -2.56 8.79
N ILE A 69 -1.02 -1.67 8.34
CA ILE A 69 -1.07 -0.25 8.70
C ILE A 69 -2.29 0.42 8.08
N PHE A 70 -2.50 0.23 6.77
CA PHE A 70 -3.46 1.03 5.98
C PHE A 70 -4.82 0.36 5.73
N PHE A 71 -4.90 -0.96 5.79
CA PHE A 71 -6.12 -1.72 5.52
C PHE A 71 -6.52 -2.53 6.77
N SER A 72 -7.81 -2.84 6.89
CA SER A 72 -8.30 -3.73 7.93
C SER A 72 -7.87 -5.17 7.66
N GLU A 73 -7.84 -6.01 8.70
CA GLU A 73 -7.40 -7.41 8.60
C GLU A 73 -8.22 -8.18 7.55
N ASP A 74 -9.53 -7.98 7.53
CA ASP A 74 -10.48 -8.62 6.62
C ASP A 74 -10.53 -8.02 5.19
N GLU A 75 -9.80 -6.93 4.92
CA GLU A 75 -9.78 -6.34 3.58
C GLU A 75 -8.82 -7.10 2.64
N CYS A 76 -9.36 -7.56 1.51
CA CYS A 76 -8.57 -8.07 0.40
C CYS A 76 -7.95 -6.91 -0.40
N VAL A 77 -6.70 -7.07 -0.83
CA VAL A 77 -5.96 -6.12 -1.68
C VAL A 77 -5.22 -6.89 -2.78
N ILE A 78 -4.97 -6.23 -3.91
CA ILE A 78 -4.33 -6.83 -5.09
C ILE A 78 -3.03 -6.08 -5.42
N GLN A 79 -2.01 -6.83 -5.84
CA GLN A 79 -0.89 -6.30 -6.61
C GLN A 79 -1.04 -6.74 -8.07
N TYR A 80 -1.17 -5.78 -8.98
CA TYR A 80 -1.32 -6.07 -10.41
C TYR A 80 0.03 -6.25 -11.08
N HIS A 81 0.09 -7.19 -12.02
CA HIS A 81 1.13 -7.28 -13.02
C HIS A 81 0.48 -6.98 -14.38
N PRO A 82 0.37 -5.70 -14.77
CA PRO A 82 -0.32 -5.34 -16.01
C PRO A 82 0.45 -5.86 -17.23
N PRO A 83 -0.20 -5.94 -18.41
CA PRO A 83 0.47 -6.23 -19.66
C PRO A 83 1.71 -5.33 -19.83
N LYS A 84 2.78 -5.87 -20.42
CA LYS A 84 4.04 -5.13 -20.58
C LYS A 84 3.89 -3.84 -21.39
N SER A 85 2.92 -3.80 -22.32
CA SER A 85 2.56 -2.60 -23.09
C SER A 85 2.06 -1.45 -22.22
N ASP A 86 1.44 -1.78 -21.09
CA ASP A 86 0.79 -0.84 -20.17
C ASP A 86 1.65 -0.63 -18.91
N TYR A 87 2.83 -1.25 -18.87
CA TYR A 87 3.75 -1.20 -17.74
C TYR A 87 4.50 0.12 -17.73
N VAL A 88 4.00 1.08 -16.95
CA VAL A 88 4.67 2.37 -16.70
C VAL A 88 5.53 2.26 -15.44
N ASN A 89 6.84 2.07 -15.60
CA ASN A 89 7.78 1.94 -14.48
C ASN A 89 8.53 3.25 -14.20
N ASN A 90 7.89 4.17 -13.50
CA ASN A 90 8.54 5.42 -13.08
C ASN A 90 9.48 5.23 -11.88
N HIS A 91 9.23 4.20 -11.06
CA HIS A 91 9.97 3.93 -9.83
C HIS A 91 10.24 2.41 -9.71
N PRO A 92 11.47 1.95 -9.99
CA PRO A 92 11.78 0.53 -10.21
C PRO A 92 11.62 -0.38 -8.99
N HIS A 93 11.39 0.19 -7.81
CA HIS A 93 11.31 -0.51 -6.54
C HIS A 93 9.99 -0.25 -5.80
N THR A 94 8.96 0.17 -6.52
CA THR A 94 7.65 0.42 -5.94
C THR A 94 6.75 -0.80 -6.08
N LEU A 95 6.17 -1.20 -4.95
CA LEU A 95 5.07 -2.16 -4.92
C LEU A 95 3.77 -1.43 -4.55
N HIS A 96 2.65 -1.92 -5.05
CA HIS A 96 1.35 -1.26 -4.92
C HIS A 96 0.30 -2.24 -4.42
N LEU A 97 -0.48 -1.82 -3.43
CA LEU A 97 -1.70 -2.46 -2.96
C LEU A 97 -2.89 -1.66 -3.49
N TRP A 98 -3.83 -2.36 -4.14
CA TRP A 98 -5.04 -1.77 -4.69
C TRP A 98 -6.28 -2.49 -4.16
N LYS A 99 -7.33 -1.73 -3.88
CA LYS A 99 -8.66 -2.25 -3.58
C LYS A 99 -9.72 -1.33 -4.21
N PRO A 100 -10.64 -1.85 -5.03
CA PRO A 100 -11.75 -1.04 -5.52
C PRO A 100 -12.71 -0.73 -4.35
N GLN A 101 -13.28 0.48 -4.34
CA GLN A 101 -14.16 0.91 -3.25
C GLN A 101 -15.59 0.37 -3.40
N ASN A 102 -16.04 0.21 -4.64
CA ASN A 102 -17.42 -0.11 -4.98
C ASN A 102 -17.59 -1.52 -5.58
N GLU A 103 -16.54 -2.32 -5.63
CA GLU A 103 -16.54 -3.66 -6.21
C GLU A 103 -15.88 -4.68 -5.27
N ASN A 104 -16.27 -5.95 -5.40
CA ASN A 104 -15.62 -7.04 -4.70
C ASN A 104 -14.46 -7.58 -5.52
N ILE A 105 -13.33 -7.82 -4.87
CA ILE A 105 -12.20 -8.51 -5.49
C ILE A 105 -12.57 -9.99 -5.67
N PRO A 106 -12.51 -10.54 -6.89
CA PRO A 106 -12.67 -11.97 -7.08
C PRO A 106 -11.52 -12.70 -6.38
N MET A 107 -11.86 -13.53 -5.40
CA MET A 107 -10.89 -14.38 -4.70
C MET A 107 -10.95 -15.80 -5.25
N PRO A 108 -9.81 -16.48 -5.39
CA PRO A 108 -9.81 -17.90 -5.70
C PRO A 108 -10.48 -18.70 -4.57
N PRO A 109 -10.86 -19.97 -4.81
CA PRO A 109 -11.31 -20.88 -3.77
C PRO A 109 -10.34 -20.90 -2.57
N LYS A 110 -10.86 -20.97 -1.34
CA LYS A 110 -10.05 -20.92 -0.11
C LYS A 110 -8.93 -21.96 -0.03
N SER A 111 -9.08 -23.10 -0.71
CA SER A 111 -8.07 -24.16 -0.77
C SER A 111 -6.85 -23.83 -1.66
N MET A 112 -6.89 -22.71 -2.38
CA MET A 112 -5.83 -22.29 -3.31
C MET A 112 -5.03 -21.09 -2.78
N VAL A 113 -5.31 -20.64 -1.55
CA VAL A 113 -4.67 -19.49 -0.88
C VAL A 113 -3.82 -19.98 0.29
#